data_AF-A0A7C5JZ34-F1
#
_entry.id   AF-A0A7C5JZ34-F1
#
_cell.length_a   1.000
_cell.length_b   1.000
_cell.length_c   1.000
_cell.angle_alpha   90.00
_cell.angle_beta   90.00
_cell.angle_gamma   90.00
#
_symmetry.space_group_name_H-M   'P 1'
#
loop_
_entity.id
_entity.type
_entity.pdbx_description
1 polymer ?
#
loop_
_entity_poly.entity_id
_entity_poly.type
_entity_poly.pdbx_seq_one_letter_code
_entity_poly.pdbx_strand_id
1 'polypeptide(L)'
;MNNKPKEVRSMDTVSAYSSIDRTEEDFIGGLNMTKRVIFAIFFVSLFVLGILLIYIPSEHEIPEERSIQWTQNCAEFLEYPVPDDLPHKGWRRTEWGEVHPEKNITTVLILRVKGRWKFNLTGCSYMNNTLFLKFNATKIPEETSTFETTTGPLLYKTDLWILLKVIPDKIVTYIRGDINKEIVIQLD
;
A
#
# COMPACT_ATOMS: atom_id res chain seq x y z
N MET A 1 -80.47 -66.69 -31.03
CA MET A 1 -79.99 -68.07 -31.29
C MET A 1 -78.65 -67.96 -32.00
N ASN A 2 -77.56 -68.24 -31.28
CA ASN A 2 -76.74 -69.46 -31.37
C ASN A 2 -75.75 -69.45 -32.55
N ASN A 3 -74.46 -69.31 -32.20
CA ASN A 3 -73.32 -70.20 -32.51
C ASN A 3 -73.33 -70.87 -33.91
N LYS A 4 -72.26 -70.87 -34.72
CA LYS A 4 -70.88 -71.34 -34.43
C LYS A 4 -70.07 -71.35 -35.78
N PRO A 5 -68.87 -71.97 -35.90
CA PRO A 5 -67.56 -71.32 -36.10
C PRO A 5 -66.85 -71.71 -37.43
N LYS A 6 -65.61 -71.24 -37.64
CA LYS A 6 -64.44 -71.93 -38.27
C LYS A 6 -63.41 -70.89 -38.72
N GLU A 7 -62.11 -71.10 -38.86
CA GLU A 7 -61.09 -72.07 -38.40
C GLU A 7 -59.78 -71.62 -39.12
N VAL A 8 -58.70 -71.42 -38.34
CA VAL A 8 -57.26 -71.63 -38.62
C VAL A 8 -56.60 -71.11 -39.91
N ARG A 9 -55.55 -70.27 -39.78
CA ARG A 9 -54.19 -70.59 -40.27
C ARG A 9 -53.08 -69.65 -39.72
N SER A 10 -51.88 -70.23 -39.68
CA SER A 10 -50.64 -69.89 -38.98
C SER A 10 -49.65 -69.00 -39.76
N MET A 11 -48.50 -68.73 -39.11
CA MET A 11 -47.20 -68.20 -39.59
C MET A 11 -47.11 -66.67 -39.69
N ASP A 12 -46.07 -65.96 -39.21
CA ASP A 12 -44.75 -66.33 -38.71
C ASP A 12 -44.13 -65.21 -37.84
N THR A 13 -43.23 -65.63 -36.94
CA THR A 13 -42.04 -64.96 -36.35
C THR A 13 -41.81 -63.45 -36.54
N VAL A 14 -41.60 -62.74 -35.42
CA VAL A 14 -40.41 -61.88 -35.21
C VAL A 14 -40.01 -61.91 -33.73
N SER A 15 -38.78 -62.35 -33.50
CA SER A 15 -38.03 -62.26 -32.23
C SER A 15 -37.45 -60.85 -32.10
N ALA A 16 -37.69 -60.17 -30.98
CA ALA A 16 -36.99 -58.94 -30.63
C ALA A 16 -36.33 -59.09 -29.25
N TYR A 17 -35.01 -59.20 -29.33
CA TYR A 17 -34.02 -59.19 -28.27
C TYR A 17 -34.13 -57.98 -27.32
N SER A 18 -33.70 -58.21 -26.07
CA SER A 18 -32.86 -57.39 -25.17
C SER A 18 -32.98 -55.85 -25.26
N SER A 19 -32.95 -55.07 -24.19
CA SER A 19 -32.07 -55.14 -23.01
C SER A 19 -32.51 -53.98 -22.13
N ILE A 20 -32.96 -54.24 -20.91
CA ILE A 20 -33.08 -53.22 -19.86
C ILE A 20 -31.89 -53.45 -18.95
N ASP A 21 -30.77 -52.79 -19.24
CA ASP A 21 -29.75 -52.59 -18.24
C ASP A 21 -28.84 -51.40 -18.59
N ARG A 22 -28.47 -50.65 -17.57
CA ARG A 22 -27.59 -49.47 -17.54
C ARG A 22 -28.10 -48.16 -18.15
N THR A 23 -28.70 -47.34 -17.27
CA THR A 23 -28.53 -45.87 -17.31
C THR A 23 -28.40 -45.35 -15.87
N GLU A 24 -27.37 -45.80 -15.13
CA GLU A 24 -27.09 -45.26 -13.79
C GLU A 24 -25.60 -44.98 -13.52
N GLU A 25 -24.74 -45.01 -14.55
CA GLU A 25 -23.31 -44.63 -14.41
C GLU A 25 -22.95 -43.26 -15.01
N ASP A 26 -23.81 -42.66 -15.86
CA ASP A 26 -23.49 -41.36 -16.49
C ASP A 26 -23.83 -40.14 -15.61
N PHE A 27 -24.58 -40.32 -14.51
CA PHE A 27 -25.01 -39.20 -13.67
C PHE A 27 -23.96 -38.77 -12.62
N ILE A 28 -23.06 -39.67 -12.23
CA ILE A 28 -22.04 -39.40 -11.21
C ILE A 28 -20.77 -38.75 -11.82
N GLY A 29 -20.48 -39.02 -13.09
CA GLY A 29 -19.40 -38.37 -13.84
C GLY A 29 -19.65 -36.88 -14.14
N GLY A 30 -20.89 -36.51 -14.43
CA GLY A 30 -21.29 -35.13 -14.71
C GLY A 30 -21.20 -34.20 -13.50
N LEU A 31 -21.61 -34.68 -12.31
CA LEU A 31 -21.65 -33.87 -11.08
C LEU A 31 -20.25 -33.45 -10.59
N ASN A 32 -19.23 -34.28 -10.84
CA ASN A 32 -17.84 -33.99 -10.47
C ASN A 32 -17.17 -32.99 -11.43
N MET A 33 -17.49 -33.03 -12.72
CA MET A 33 -17.01 -32.02 -13.67
C MET A 33 -17.59 -30.64 -13.36
N THR A 34 -18.89 -30.53 -13.10
CA THR A 34 -19.52 -29.22 -12.83
C THR A 34 -18.97 -28.60 -11.55
N LYS A 35 -18.75 -29.39 -10.48
CA LYS A 35 -18.12 -28.90 -9.24
C LYS A 35 -16.70 -28.40 -9.46
N ARG A 36 -15.87 -29.14 -10.22
CA ARG A 36 -14.50 -28.73 -10.54
C ARG A 36 -14.46 -27.43 -11.36
N VAL A 37 -15.40 -27.26 -12.28
CA VAL A 37 -15.54 -26.02 -13.07
C VAL A 37 -15.96 -24.84 -12.18
N ILE A 38 -16.93 -25.04 -11.27
CA ILE A 38 -17.35 -24.00 -10.33
C ILE A 38 -16.20 -23.57 -9.41
N PHE A 39 -15.44 -24.52 -8.87
CA PHE A 39 -14.26 -24.20 -8.05
C PHE A 39 -13.20 -23.45 -8.87
N ALA A 40 -12.91 -23.87 -10.10
CA ALA A 40 -11.96 -23.18 -10.96
C ALA A 40 -12.39 -21.73 -11.25
N ILE A 41 -13.68 -21.50 -11.55
CA ILE A 41 -14.23 -20.15 -11.77
C ILE A 41 -14.10 -19.31 -10.49
N PHE A 42 -14.42 -19.87 -9.33
CA PHE A 42 -14.30 -19.18 -8.06
C PHE A 42 -12.84 -18.76 -7.74
N PHE A 43 -11.87 -19.66 -7.95
CA PHE A 43 -10.46 -19.35 -7.74
C PHE A 43 -9.93 -18.31 -8.73
N VAL A 44 -10.33 -18.39 -10.00
CA VAL A 44 -9.97 -17.37 -11.00
C VAL A 44 -10.61 -16.03 -10.65
N SER A 45 -11.86 -16.01 -10.20
CA SER A 45 -12.53 -14.78 -9.76
C SER A 45 -11.84 -14.15 -8.54
N LEU A 46 -11.46 -14.94 -7.55
CA LEU A 46 -10.68 -14.47 -6.40
C LEU A 46 -9.31 -13.93 -6.80
N PHE A 47 -8.63 -14.60 -7.73
CA PHE A 47 -7.33 -14.16 -8.23
C PHE A 47 -7.41 -12.84 -8.99
N VAL A 48 -8.42 -12.70 -9.87
CA VAL A 48 -8.69 -11.44 -10.59
C VAL A 48 -9.07 -10.33 -9.60
N LEU A 49 -9.92 -10.62 -8.60
CA LEU A 49 -10.30 -9.64 -7.59
C LEU A 49 -9.10 -9.21 -6.74
N GLY A 50 -8.22 -10.14 -6.37
CA GLY A 50 -6.98 -9.85 -5.65
C GLY A 50 -6.04 -8.95 -6.45
N ILE A 51 -5.85 -9.23 -7.75
CA ILE A 51 -5.08 -8.34 -8.65
C ILE A 51 -5.75 -6.97 -8.75
N LEU A 52 -7.08 -6.92 -8.88
CA LEU A 52 -7.81 -5.66 -8.97
C LEU A 52 -7.66 -4.82 -7.71
N LEU A 53 -7.71 -5.44 -6.53
CA LEU A 53 -7.53 -4.77 -5.24
C LEU A 53 -6.09 -4.26 -5.05
N ILE A 54 -5.08 -4.97 -5.56
CA ILE A 54 -3.69 -4.48 -5.60
C ILE A 54 -3.56 -3.28 -6.55
N TYR A 55 -4.40 -3.23 -7.59
CA TYR A 55 -4.43 -2.17 -8.60
C TYR A 55 -5.36 -1.01 -8.26
N ILE A 56 -5.99 -0.98 -7.09
CA ILE A 56 -6.60 0.24 -6.57
C ILE A 56 -5.44 1.05 -5.99
N PRO A 57 -4.89 2.05 -6.72
CA PRO A 57 -4.00 2.98 -6.08
C PRO A 57 -4.78 3.59 -4.91
N SER A 58 -4.22 3.48 -3.72
CA SER A 58 -4.63 4.30 -2.60
C SER A 58 -4.24 5.73 -2.96
N GLU A 59 -5.04 6.38 -3.80
CA GLU A 59 -4.90 7.78 -4.18
C GLU A 59 -5.25 8.62 -2.97
N HIS A 60 -4.33 8.68 -2.01
CA HIS A 60 -4.29 9.81 -1.11
C HIS A 60 -3.85 11.00 -1.98
N GLU A 61 -4.82 11.67 -2.60
CA GLU A 61 -4.61 12.91 -3.33
C GLU A 61 -3.94 13.90 -2.37
N ILE A 62 -2.65 14.14 -2.61
CA ILE A 62 -1.93 15.18 -1.91
C ILE A 62 -2.41 16.49 -2.52
N PRO A 63 -2.95 17.43 -1.71
CA PRO A 63 -3.42 18.69 -2.23
C PRO A 63 -2.29 19.42 -2.97
N GLU A 64 -2.62 20.06 -4.09
CA GLU A 64 -1.64 20.84 -4.83
C GLU A 64 -1.06 21.96 -3.94
N GLU A 65 0.24 22.22 -4.04
CA GLU A 65 0.95 23.21 -3.20
C GLU A 65 0.26 24.59 -3.17
N ARG A 66 -0.40 24.98 -4.28
CA ARG A 66 -1.11 26.26 -4.45
C ARG A 66 -2.36 26.39 -3.58
N SER A 67 -2.95 25.27 -3.17
CA SER A 67 -4.15 25.23 -2.34
C SER A 67 -3.85 25.34 -0.84
N ILE A 68 -2.58 25.15 -0.44
CA ILE A 68 -2.16 25.14 0.94
C ILE A 68 -1.95 26.58 1.43
N GLN A 69 -2.62 26.93 2.52
CA GLN A 69 -2.40 28.20 3.21
C GLN A 69 -1.14 28.10 4.06
N TRP A 70 -0.03 28.56 3.50
CA TRP A 70 1.27 28.54 4.16
C TRP A 70 1.41 29.66 5.20
N THR A 71 1.88 29.32 6.39
CA THR A 71 2.42 30.28 7.36
C THR A 71 3.94 30.13 7.48
N GLN A 72 4.62 31.24 7.74
CA GLN A 72 6.06 31.24 8.07
C GLN A 72 6.31 30.97 9.55
N ASN A 73 5.31 31.20 10.41
CA ASN A 73 5.42 30.91 11.83
C ASN A 73 5.00 29.47 12.09
N CYS A 74 5.99 28.59 12.20
CA CYS A 74 5.78 27.15 12.43
C CYS A 74 5.85 26.74 13.89
N ALA A 75 6.15 27.67 14.80
CA ALA A 75 6.38 27.39 16.21
C ALA A 75 5.15 26.79 16.93
N GLU A 76 3.95 27.00 16.38
CA GLU A 76 2.70 26.43 16.89
C GLU A 76 2.55 24.93 16.56
N PHE A 77 3.12 24.48 15.43
CA PHE A 77 2.96 23.09 14.95
C PHE A 77 4.17 22.22 15.26
N LEU A 78 5.37 22.81 15.22
CA LEU A 78 6.63 22.09 15.36
C LEU A 78 7.78 23.01 15.80
N GLU A 79 8.89 22.38 16.17
CA GLU A 79 10.19 23.01 16.36
C GLU A 79 11.20 22.51 15.32
N TYR A 80 11.86 23.47 14.68
CA TYR A 80 12.92 23.27 13.70
C TYR A 80 13.87 24.49 13.67
N PRO A 81 15.20 24.29 13.64
CA PRO A 81 15.90 23.02 13.85
C PRO A 81 15.64 22.46 15.25
N VAL A 82 15.81 21.14 15.40
CA VAL A 82 15.63 20.48 16.70
C VAL A 82 16.72 20.97 17.66
N PRO A 83 16.39 21.42 18.88
CA PRO A 83 17.37 21.85 19.87
C PRO A 83 18.26 20.69 20.34
N ASP A 84 19.52 20.98 20.66
CA ASP A 84 20.47 19.99 21.17
C ASP A 84 20.19 19.56 22.63
N ASP A 85 19.40 20.34 23.37
CA ASP A 85 19.18 20.22 24.82
C ASP A 85 17.88 19.48 25.21
N LEU A 86 17.40 18.57 24.36
CA LEU A 86 16.21 17.79 24.66
C LEU A 86 16.40 16.85 25.86
N PRO A 87 15.40 16.70 26.74
CA PRO A 87 15.51 15.88 27.94
C PRO A 87 15.56 14.39 27.57
N HIS A 88 16.73 13.78 27.43
CA HIS A 88 16.85 12.39 26.95
C HIS A 88 16.19 11.29 27.81
N LYS A 89 15.85 11.58 29.06
CA LYS A 89 15.24 10.59 29.96
C LYS A 89 13.75 10.42 29.65
N GLY A 90 13.32 9.18 29.43
CA GLY A 90 11.90 8.83 29.22
C GLY A 90 11.48 8.69 27.75
N TRP A 91 12.39 8.96 26.80
CA TRP A 91 12.14 8.73 25.38
C TRP A 91 12.07 7.24 25.05
N ARG A 92 11.15 6.91 24.15
CA ARG A 92 11.03 5.58 23.55
C ARG A 92 11.37 5.67 22.08
N ARG A 93 12.23 4.78 21.62
CA ARG A 93 12.59 4.67 20.21
C ARG A 93 11.51 3.89 19.47
N THR A 94 11.05 4.42 18.35
CA THR A 94 10.14 3.79 17.40
C THR A 94 10.86 3.56 16.07
N GLU A 95 10.18 2.95 15.11
CA GLU A 95 10.73 2.76 13.76
C GLU A 95 10.95 4.10 13.02
N TRP A 96 10.20 5.13 13.41
CA TRP A 96 10.13 6.42 12.71
C TRP A 96 10.86 7.56 13.44
N GLY A 97 11.28 7.32 14.69
CA GLY A 97 11.95 8.35 15.49
C GLY A 97 11.98 8.03 16.98
N GLU A 98 11.97 9.09 17.78
CA GLU A 98 11.91 8.98 19.24
C GLU A 98 10.67 9.73 19.73
N VAL A 99 9.97 9.16 20.72
CA VAL A 99 8.75 9.73 21.29
C VAL A 99 8.90 9.89 22.80
N HIS A 100 8.50 11.04 23.33
CA HIS A 100 8.39 11.26 24.78
C HIS A 100 6.90 11.17 25.20
N PRO A 101 6.43 10.02 25.72
CA PRO A 101 5.01 9.76 25.96
C PRO A 101 4.36 10.77 26.92
N GLU A 102 5.11 11.29 27.90
CA GLU A 102 4.56 12.21 28.90
C GLU A 102 4.53 13.68 28.47
N LYS A 103 5.23 14.06 27.39
CA LYS A 103 5.35 15.47 26.98
C LYS A 103 4.64 15.79 25.67
N ASN A 104 4.03 14.79 25.02
CA ASN A 104 3.46 14.92 23.68
C ASN A 104 4.47 15.51 22.67
N ILE A 105 5.71 15.06 22.78
CA ILE A 105 6.81 15.50 21.93
C ILE A 105 7.29 14.29 21.15
N THR A 106 7.36 14.44 19.82
CA THR A 106 7.83 13.40 18.91
C THR A 106 8.90 13.96 17.99
N THR A 107 10.07 13.33 18.02
CA THR A 107 11.19 13.63 17.13
C THR A 107 11.13 12.68 15.95
N VAL A 108 10.84 13.20 14.76
CA VAL A 108 10.67 12.39 13.54
C VAL A 108 11.84 12.62 12.59
N LEU A 109 12.42 11.52 12.10
CA LEU A 109 13.30 11.59 10.94
C LEU A 109 12.44 11.74 9.70
N ILE A 110 12.44 12.94 9.12
CA ILE A 110 11.70 13.20 7.89
C ILE A 110 12.52 12.67 6.71
N LEU A 111 13.74 13.16 6.54
CA LEU A 111 14.44 12.94 5.29
C LEU A 111 15.84 12.43 5.50
N ARG A 112 16.20 11.44 4.68
CA ARG A 112 17.53 10.88 4.55
C ARG A 112 17.98 10.97 3.10
N VAL A 113 18.87 11.92 2.80
CA VAL A 113 19.39 12.14 1.44
C VAL A 113 20.89 12.00 1.38
N LYS A 114 21.38 11.45 0.27
CA LYS A 114 22.81 11.37 -0.03
C LYS A 114 23.34 12.77 -0.37
N GLY A 115 24.54 13.07 0.11
CA GLY A 115 25.16 14.39 0.06
C GLY A 115 24.94 15.20 1.33
N ARG A 116 25.68 16.31 1.44
CA ARG A 116 25.48 17.31 2.49
C ARG A 116 24.50 18.36 1.99
N TRP A 117 23.37 18.50 2.67
CA TRP A 117 22.31 19.42 2.32
C TRP A 117 22.01 20.34 3.50
N LYS A 118 21.76 21.61 3.22
CA LYS A 118 21.19 22.53 4.18
C LYS A 118 19.70 22.67 3.88
N PHE A 119 18.86 22.27 4.83
CA PHE A 119 17.42 22.45 4.75
C PHE A 119 17.01 23.65 5.60
N ASN A 120 16.23 24.56 5.02
CA ASN A 120 15.64 25.69 5.73
C ASN A 120 14.13 25.57 5.63
N LEU A 121 13.44 25.49 6.76
CA LEU A 121 11.98 25.54 6.78
C LEU A 121 11.53 26.94 6.39
N THR A 122 10.70 27.02 5.35
CA THR A 122 10.20 28.28 4.76
C THR A 122 8.71 28.47 4.93
N GLY A 123 7.99 27.39 5.26
CA GLY A 123 6.59 27.46 5.61
C GLY A 123 6.06 26.14 6.12
N CYS A 124 4.91 26.21 6.76
CA CYS A 124 4.15 25.05 7.24
C CYS A 124 2.65 25.36 7.16
N SER A 125 1.85 24.30 7.25
CA SER A 125 0.40 24.39 7.40
C SER A 125 -0.10 23.15 8.10
N TYR A 126 -1.16 23.27 8.89
CA TYR A 126 -1.82 22.12 9.51
C TYR A 126 -3.30 22.15 9.14
N MET A 127 -3.73 21.17 8.35
CA MET A 127 -5.09 21.10 7.80
C MET A 127 -5.49 19.63 7.65
N ASN A 128 -6.73 19.30 8.00
CA ASN A 128 -7.27 17.93 7.89
C ASN A 128 -6.36 16.88 8.55
N ASN A 129 -5.88 17.18 9.76
CA ASN A 129 -4.93 16.35 10.51
C ASN A 129 -3.60 16.03 9.78
N THR A 130 -3.28 16.77 8.71
CA THR A 130 -2.04 16.65 7.95
C THR A 130 -1.15 17.85 8.22
N LEU A 131 0.11 17.59 8.57
CA LEU A 131 1.14 18.62 8.71
C LEU A 131 1.89 18.76 7.38
N PHE A 132 1.72 19.89 6.73
CA PHE A 132 2.43 20.25 5.51
C PHE A 132 3.66 21.08 5.87
N LEU A 133 4.81 20.70 5.32
CA LEU A 133 6.10 21.36 5.57
C LEU A 133 6.72 21.77 4.25
N LYS A 134 7.30 22.96 4.21
CA LYS A 134 7.95 23.50 3.02
C LYS A 134 9.38 23.87 3.32
N PHE A 135 10.32 23.15 2.72
CA PHE A 135 11.74 23.41 2.87
C PHE A 135 12.34 23.98 1.59
N ASN A 136 13.29 24.89 1.76
CA ASN A 136 14.28 25.19 0.75
C ASN A 136 15.54 24.37 1.03
N ALA A 137 16.05 23.66 0.02
CA ALA A 137 17.21 22.81 0.12
C ALA A 137 18.37 23.34 -0.73
N THR A 138 19.52 23.52 -0.11
CA THR A 138 20.76 23.94 -0.80
C THR A 138 21.82 22.86 -0.62
N LYS A 139 22.40 22.41 -1.72
CA LYS A 139 23.52 21.47 -1.67
C LYS A 139 24.74 22.19 -1.11
N ILE A 140 25.34 21.64 -0.06
CA ILE A 140 26.61 22.14 0.45
C ILE A 140 27.68 21.51 -0.45
N PRO A 141 28.50 22.30 -1.15
CA PRO A 141 29.60 21.78 -1.95
C PRO A 141 30.50 20.91 -1.07
N GLU A 142 30.93 19.78 -1.60
CA GLU A 142 31.96 18.99 -0.94
C GLU A 142 33.26 19.79 -1.03
N GLU A 143 33.68 20.40 0.08
CA GLU A 143 35.07 20.83 0.17
C GLU A 143 35.91 19.56 0.04
N THR A 144 36.83 19.56 -0.92
CA THR A 144 37.87 18.53 -1.05
C THR A 144 38.70 18.56 0.22
N SER A 145 38.26 17.83 1.24
CA SER A 145 39.02 17.65 2.47
C SER A 145 40.30 16.93 2.07
N THR A 146 41.43 17.60 2.24
CA THR A 146 42.80 17.08 2.12
C THR A 146 43.15 16.11 3.26
N PHE A 147 42.18 15.33 3.75
CA PHE A 147 42.49 14.18 4.58
C PHE A 147 42.90 13.02 3.68
N GLU A 148 44.21 12.86 3.61
CA GLU A 148 44.87 11.67 3.09
C GLU A 148 44.28 10.40 3.74
N THR A 149 44.06 9.39 2.89
CA THR A 149 44.03 7.97 3.25
C THR A 149 42.80 7.46 4.01
N THR A 150 41.66 7.31 3.34
CA THR A 150 40.84 6.08 3.52
C THR A 150 40.04 5.77 2.26
N THR A 151 40.25 4.58 1.71
CA THR A 151 39.72 4.05 0.45
C THR A 151 38.22 3.71 0.57
N GLY A 152 37.37 4.73 0.63
CA GLY A 152 35.92 4.56 0.54
C GLY A 152 35.27 5.83 0.00
N PRO A 153 34.23 5.75 -0.84
CA PRO A 153 33.48 6.94 -1.21
C PRO A 153 32.90 7.53 0.08
N LEU A 154 33.26 8.78 0.40
CA LEU A 154 32.65 9.56 1.47
C LEU A 154 31.17 9.78 1.12
N LEU A 155 30.33 8.81 1.47
CA LEU A 155 28.89 8.88 1.33
C LEU A 155 28.35 9.76 2.45
N TYR A 156 28.34 11.07 2.22
CA TYR A 156 27.64 11.98 3.11
C TYR A 156 26.16 11.69 3.11
N LYS A 157 25.55 11.76 4.28
CA LYS A 157 24.13 11.51 4.49
C LYS A 157 23.60 12.62 5.36
N THR A 158 22.61 13.35 4.85
CA THR A 158 21.93 14.39 5.61
C THR A 158 20.62 13.83 6.11
N ASP A 159 20.45 13.87 7.43
CA ASP A 159 19.23 13.48 8.13
C ASP A 159 18.51 14.77 8.61
N LEU A 160 17.22 14.90 8.31
CA LEU A 160 16.37 16.02 8.70
C LEU A 160 15.44 15.61 9.83
N TRP A 161 15.58 16.27 10.98
CA TRP A 161 14.78 16.01 12.17
C TRP A 161 13.85 17.19 12.46
N ILE A 162 12.64 16.90 12.91
CA ILE A 162 11.72 17.90 13.46
C ILE A 162 11.14 17.40 14.77
N LEU A 163 10.68 18.35 15.58
CA LEU A 163 10.00 18.07 16.83
C LEU A 163 8.55 18.52 16.75
N LEU A 164 7.62 17.59 16.78
CA LEU A 164 6.19 17.86 16.62
C LEU A 164 5.57 18.35 17.93
N LYS A 165 4.69 19.36 17.82
CA LYS A 165 3.83 19.85 18.91
C LYS A 165 2.35 19.48 18.72
N VAL A 166 2.00 19.13 17.49
CA VAL A 166 0.70 18.55 17.12
C VAL A 166 0.87 17.08 16.78
N ILE A 167 -0.21 16.30 16.82
CA ILE A 167 -0.22 14.89 16.44
C ILE A 167 -0.92 14.78 15.09
N PRO A 168 -0.19 14.85 13.95
CA PRO A 168 -0.79 14.66 12.64
C PRO A 168 -0.92 13.17 12.28
N ASP A 169 -1.93 12.82 11.48
CA ASP A 169 -2.02 11.50 10.83
C ASP A 169 -1.02 11.38 9.68
N LYS A 170 -0.60 12.51 9.10
CA LYS A 170 0.28 12.54 7.93
C LYS A 170 1.20 13.75 7.93
N ILE A 171 2.43 13.58 7.44
CA ILE A 171 3.38 14.67 7.22
C ILE A 171 3.76 14.75 5.74
N VAL A 172 3.35 15.82 5.07
CA VAL A 172 3.67 16.05 3.66
C VAL A 172 4.79 17.09 3.59
N THR A 173 5.89 16.76 2.92
CA THR A 173 7.04 17.67 2.82
C THR A 173 7.30 18.09 1.38
N TYR A 174 7.16 19.39 1.10
CA TYR A 174 7.56 20.00 -0.16
C TYR A 174 8.98 20.51 -0.03
N ILE A 175 9.86 20.06 -0.92
CA ILE A 175 11.25 20.47 -0.92
C ILE A 175 11.52 21.16 -2.25
N ARG A 176 11.91 22.43 -2.16
CA ARG A 176 12.28 23.24 -3.30
C ARG A 176 13.79 23.49 -3.27
N GLY A 177 14.46 23.37 -4.41
CA GLY A 177 15.92 23.56 -4.52
C GLY A 177 16.50 22.65 -5.60
N ASP A 178 17.80 22.36 -5.50
CA ASP A 178 18.50 21.41 -6.39
C ASP A 178 18.07 19.94 -6.20
N ILE A 179 17.06 19.71 -5.37
CA ILE A 179 16.46 18.40 -5.16
C ILE A 179 15.19 18.35 -6.01
N ASN A 180 15.26 17.70 -7.17
CA ASN A 180 14.09 17.43 -8.02
C ASN A 180 13.20 16.31 -7.44
N LYS A 181 12.78 16.41 -6.17
CA LYS A 181 11.97 15.37 -5.51
C LYS A 181 10.93 15.96 -4.56
N GLU A 182 9.69 15.50 -4.72
CA GLU A 182 8.64 15.59 -3.71
C GLU A 182 8.75 14.38 -2.77
N ILE A 183 8.60 14.59 -1.46
CA ILE A 183 8.76 13.53 -0.46
C ILE A 183 7.63 13.59 0.55
N VAL A 184 6.85 12.51 0.59
CA VAL A 184 5.66 12.38 1.42
C VAL A 184 5.92 11.33 2.47
N ILE A 185 5.66 11.64 3.74
CA ILE A 185 5.93 10.75 4.86
C ILE A 185 4.64 10.54 5.62
N GLN A 186 4.17 9.31 5.60
CA GLN A 186 3.04 8.90 6.40
C GLN A 186 3.58 8.39 7.74
N LEU A 187 3.00 8.89 8.83
CA LEU A 187 3.25 8.35 10.16
C LEU A 187 2.10 7.42 10.48
N ASP A 188 2.40 6.16 10.76
CA ASP A 188 1.41 5.15 11.14
C ASP A 188 0.88 5.36 12.56
#